data_AF-Q8ZXG9-F1
#
_entry.id   AF-Q8ZXG9-F1
#
_cell.length_a   1.000
_cell.length_b   1.000
_cell.length_c   1.000
_cell.angle_alpha   90.00
_cell.angle_beta   90.00
_cell.angle_gamma   90.00
#
_symmetry.space_group_name_H-M   'P 1'
#
loop_
_entity.id
_entity.type
_entity.pdbx_description
1 polymer ?
#
loop_
_entity_poly.entity_id
_entity_poly.type
_entity_poly.pdbx_seq_one_letter_code
_entity_poly.pdbx_strand_id
1 'polypeptide(L)'
;MKSLGDLLLLSHLWPLRFFYPLIIISSIAGWVAGKRTHILPRVNRNVAVPLIVFTLPLLPIIFLHPEKYEIFGRIYEVVLIIIYIFYTRYMLKKEKIEAPLYKLLLKNPILQPFISVICLAFGAELLVNGIVELRSMLSVDKTALTVIIVPIATVVPESVVGLIFLFKGRDSEGVSAVIGEKALYDTIFPGIALTAGIYSLEISALLAIILSIIVSIIEIAFIMKFRYFGLSAPVGFLAYLFYLYNFYWI
;
A
#
# COMPACT_ATOMS: atom_id res chain seq x y z
N MET A 1 5.80 21.30 14.40
CA MET A 1 6.45 20.87 13.14
C MET A 1 6.47 19.36 13.20
N LYS A 2 5.64 18.67 12.40
CA LYS A 2 5.59 17.20 12.45
C LYS A 2 6.91 16.63 11.92
N SER A 3 7.48 15.69 12.64
CA SER A 3 8.76 15.07 12.34
C SER A 3 8.65 14.26 11.04
N LEU A 4 9.75 14.08 10.30
CA LEU A 4 9.76 13.17 9.16
C LEU A 4 9.33 11.74 9.57
N GLY A 5 9.53 11.41 10.85
CA GLY A 5 9.00 10.23 11.50
C GLY A 5 7.48 10.15 11.52
N ASP A 6 6.76 11.26 11.75
CA ASP A 6 5.29 11.32 11.68
C ASP A 6 4.77 11.02 10.27
N LEU A 7 5.48 11.47 9.24
CA LEU A 7 5.14 11.21 7.83
C LEU A 7 5.38 9.75 7.43
N LEU A 8 6.45 9.13 7.93
CA LEU A 8 6.75 7.71 7.74
C LEU A 8 5.79 6.81 8.54
N LEU A 9 5.41 7.20 9.76
CA LEU A 9 4.35 6.57 10.55
C LEU A 9 2.99 6.59 9.87
N LEU A 10 2.69 7.67 9.14
CA LEU A 10 1.52 7.72 8.29
C LEU A 10 1.63 6.67 7.17
N SER A 11 2.78 6.52 6.51
CA SER A 11 2.99 5.55 5.40
C SER A 11 2.88 4.07 5.78
N HIS A 12 3.31 3.66 6.99
CA HIS A 12 3.25 2.25 7.41
C HIS A 12 1.84 1.72 7.69
N LEU A 13 0.95 2.58 8.18
CA LEU A 13 -0.46 2.23 8.43
C LEU A 13 -1.39 2.67 7.30
N TRP A 14 -0.87 3.40 6.32
CA TRP A 14 -1.67 4.01 5.26
C TRP A 14 -2.37 3.03 4.31
N PRO A 15 -1.76 1.90 3.88
CA PRO A 15 -2.43 0.92 3.02
C PRO A 15 -3.75 0.40 3.61
N LEU A 16 -3.90 0.46 4.94
CA LEU A 16 -5.09 0.05 5.66
C LEU A 16 -6.22 1.11 5.66
N ARG A 17 -5.90 2.40 5.48
CA ARG A 17 -6.79 3.56 5.75
C ARG A 17 -7.87 3.81 4.71
N PHE A 18 -7.49 3.71 3.44
CA PHE A 18 -8.37 4.09 2.32
C PHE A 18 -8.51 2.98 1.29
N PHE A 19 -7.53 2.08 1.21
CA PHE A 19 -7.48 1.12 0.13
C PHE A 19 -8.55 0.04 0.26
N TYR A 20 -8.81 -0.46 1.47
CA TYR A 20 -9.85 -1.47 1.70
C TYR A 20 -11.27 -0.99 1.35
N PRO A 21 -11.72 0.18 1.82
CA PRO A 21 -12.96 0.78 1.35
C PRO A 21 -12.98 0.99 -0.17
N LEU A 22 -11.90 1.52 -0.76
CA LEU A 22 -11.82 1.76 -2.21
C LEU A 22 -11.86 0.46 -3.03
N ILE A 23 -11.27 -0.62 -2.55
CA ILE A 23 -11.34 -1.97 -3.15
C ILE A 23 -12.78 -2.44 -3.16
N ILE A 24 -13.48 -2.33 -2.02
CA ILE A 24 -14.88 -2.75 -1.91
C ILE A 24 -15.76 -1.87 -2.79
N ILE A 25 -15.59 -0.54 -2.76
CA ILE A 25 -16.33 0.41 -3.60
C ILE A 25 -16.10 0.12 -5.08
N SER A 26 -14.85 -0.06 -5.51
CA SER A 26 -14.52 -0.40 -6.89
C SER A 26 -15.13 -1.74 -7.32
N SER A 27 -15.12 -2.73 -6.43
CA SER A 27 -15.71 -4.04 -6.69
C SER A 27 -17.24 -3.98 -6.77
N ILE A 28 -17.90 -3.20 -5.90
CA ILE A 28 -19.35 -2.95 -5.97
C ILE A 28 -19.68 -2.17 -7.25
N ALA A 29 -18.95 -1.11 -7.57
CA ALA A 29 -19.17 -0.30 -8.76
C ALA A 29 -19.02 -1.14 -10.04
N GLY A 30 -18.01 -2.02 -10.11
CA GLY A 30 -17.84 -2.96 -11.21
C GLY A 30 -18.99 -3.95 -11.31
N TRP A 31 -19.51 -4.42 -10.18
CA TRP A 31 -20.66 -5.33 -10.15
C TRP A 31 -21.94 -4.65 -10.63
N VAL A 32 -22.24 -3.44 -10.13
CA VAL A 32 -23.38 -2.62 -10.59
C VAL A 32 -23.27 -2.32 -12.09
N ALA A 33 -22.06 -2.06 -12.59
CA ALA A 33 -21.80 -1.83 -14.01
C ALA A 33 -21.81 -3.10 -14.88
N GLY A 34 -22.12 -4.27 -14.31
CA GLY A 34 -22.13 -5.56 -15.02
C GLY A 34 -20.76 -6.03 -15.51
N LYS A 35 -19.66 -5.43 -15.03
CA LYS A 35 -18.28 -5.76 -15.42
C LYS A 35 -17.71 -6.96 -14.66
N ARG A 36 -18.36 -7.39 -13.59
CA ARG A 36 -17.95 -8.54 -12.76
C ARG A 36 -19.16 -9.24 -12.15
N THR A 37 -18.98 -10.51 -11.83
CA THR A 37 -20.04 -11.41 -11.36
C THR A 37 -20.21 -11.43 -9.85
N HIS A 38 -19.14 -11.19 -9.08
CA HIS A 38 -19.14 -11.28 -7.62
C HIS A 38 -18.87 -9.90 -7.01
N ILE A 39 -19.55 -9.59 -5.90
CA ILE A 39 -19.38 -8.33 -5.17
C ILE A 39 -17.97 -8.24 -4.55
N LEU A 40 -17.48 -9.34 -3.99
CA LEU A 40 -16.15 -9.41 -3.37
C LEU A 40 -15.11 -9.95 -4.36
N PRO A 41 -13.87 -9.42 -4.32
CA PRO A 41 -12.77 -9.93 -5.11
C PRO A 41 -12.45 -11.40 -4.82
N ARG A 42 -12.49 -12.24 -5.84
CA ARG A 42 -12.11 -13.65 -5.75
C ARG A 42 -10.73 -13.87 -6.36
N VAL A 43 -9.76 -14.25 -5.54
CA VAL A 43 -8.35 -14.27 -5.90
C VAL A 43 -7.77 -15.70 -5.98
N ASN A 44 -6.66 -15.82 -6.71
CA ASN A 44 -5.84 -17.02 -6.70
C ASN A 44 -5.03 -17.12 -5.41
N ARG A 45 -4.73 -18.34 -4.95
CA ARG A 45 -3.90 -18.55 -3.74
C ARG A 45 -2.50 -17.97 -3.88
N ASN A 46 -1.98 -17.88 -5.10
CA ASN A 46 -0.67 -17.29 -5.38
C ASN A 46 -0.56 -15.82 -4.95
N VAL A 47 -1.69 -15.12 -4.84
CA VAL A 47 -1.77 -13.73 -4.38
C VAL A 47 -1.37 -13.60 -2.90
N ALA A 48 -1.45 -14.68 -2.10
CA ALA A 48 -0.99 -14.68 -0.71
C ALA A 48 0.54 -14.80 -0.58
N VAL A 49 1.26 -15.24 -1.62
CA VAL A 49 2.73 -15.43 -1.56
C VAL A 49 3.48 -14.14 -1.21
N PRO A 50 3.24 -12.98 -1.87
CA PRO A 50 3.86 -11.73 -1.45
C PRO A 50 3.57 -11.39 0.01
N LEU A 51 2.31 -11.53 0.45
CA LEU A 51 1.95 -11.25 1.85
C LEU A 51 2.78 -12.09 2.81
N ILE A 52 2.97 -13.38 2.55
CA ILE A 52 3.80 -14.26 3.39
C ILE A 52 5.26 -13.80 3.37
N VAL A 53 5.81 -13.55 2.18
CA VAL A 53 7.22 -13.18 1.99
C VAL A 53 7.56 -11.85 2.68
N PHE A 54 6.60 -10.92 2.74
CA PHE A 54 6.83 -9.61 3.35
C PHE A 54 6.35 -9.51 4.80
N THR A 55 5.44 -10.37 5.26
CA THR A 55 5.03 -10.40 6.67
C THR A 55 6.02 -11.15 7.56
N LEU A 56 6.56 -12.29 7.09
CA LEU A 56 7.48 -13.10 7.89
C LEU A 56 8.73 -12.32 8.32
N PRO A 57 9.39 -11.54 7.44
CA PRO A 57 10.54 -10.72 7.81
C PRO A 57 10.19 -9.49 8.64
N LEU A 58 8.92 -9.21 8.96
CA LEU A 58 8.58 -8.15 9.91
C LEU A 58 8.50 -8.68 11.35
N LEU A 59 8.28 -10.00 11.54
CA LEU A 59 8.18 -10.61 12.87
C LEU A 59 9.43 -10.41 13.73
N PRO A 60 10.67 -10.60 13.23
CA PRO A 60 11.86 -10.41 14.04
C PRO A 60 12.05 -8.96 14.52
N ILE A 61 11.49 -7.96 13.83
CA ILE A 61 11.54 -6.55 14.26
C ILE A 61 10.88 -6.38 15.64
N ILE A 62 9.78 -7.11 15.90
CA ILE A 62 9.06 -7.04 17.19
C ILE A 62 9.92 -7.54 18.36
N PHE A 63 10.74 -8.57 18.15
CA PHE A 63 11.46 -9.24 19.23
C PHE A 63 12.92 -8.79 19.36
N LEU A 64 13.60 -8.61 18.23
CA LEU A 64 15.02 -8.30 18.21
C LEU A 64 15.29 -6.82 18.47
N HIS A 65 14.26 -5.98 18.35
CA HIS A 65 14.39 -4.54 18.45
C HIS A 65 15.63 -4.01 17.71
N PRO A 66 15.84 -4.39 16.44
CA PRO A 66 17.07 -4.07 15.71
C PRO A 66 17.28 -2.55 15.62
N GLU A 67 16.23 -1.74 15.83
CA GLU A 67 16.29 -0.29 15.97
C GLU A 67 17.09 0.23 17.15
N LYS A 68 17.19 -0.54 18.25
CA LYS A 68 17.99 -0.15 19.42
C LYS A 68 19.49 -0.23 19.14
N TYR A 69 19.85 -0.88 18.05
CA TYR A 69 21.21 -1.19 17.70
C TYR A 69 21.51 -0.65 16.29
N GLU A 70 22.12 0.53 16.21
CA GLU A 70 22.34 1.25 14.94
C GLU A 70 22.90 0.36 13.80
N ILE A 71 23.84 -0.53 14.13
CA ILE A 71 24.47 -1.43 13.15
C ILE A 71 23.55 -2.60 12.77
N PHE A 72 22.89 -3.22 13.75
CA PHE A 72 22.03 -4.38 13.50
C PHE A 72 20.74 -3.98 12.75
N GLY A 73 20.16 -2.81 13.04
CA GLY A 73 19.05 -2.22 12.28
C GLY A 73 19.36 -2.06 10.80
N ARG A 74 20.48 -1.42 10.48
CA ARG A 74 20.93 -1.22 9.10
C ARG A 74 21.17 -2.55 8.37
N ILE A 75 21.79 -3.53 9.03
CA ILE A 75 22.00 -4.86 8.44
C ILE A 75 20.65 -5.53 8.14
N TYR A 76 19.70 -5.46 9.07
CA TYR A 76 18.39 -6.06 8.94
C TYR A 76 17.60 -5.49 7.74
N GLU A 77 17.66 -4.18 7.53
CA GLU A 77 17.00 -3.52 6.41
C GLU A 77 17.62 -3.86 5.06
N VAL A 78 18.95 -3.93 4.99
CA VAL A 78 19.64 -4.40 3.78
C VAL A 78 19.17 -5.81 3.43
N VAL A 79 18.97 -6.68 4.43
CA VAL A 79 18.40 -8.02 4.23
C VAL A 79 16.97 -7.95 3.69
N LEU A 80 16.10 -7.05 4.19
CA LEU A 80 14.74 -6.86 3.67
C LEU A 80 14.74 -6.42 2.19
N ILE A 81 15.60 -5.47 1.82
CA ILE A 81 15.75 -5.00 0.44
C ILE A 81 16.23 -6.17 -0.45
N ILE A 82 17.18 -6.97 0.01
CA ILE A 82 17.66 -8.15 -0.71
C ILE A 82 16.51 -9.15 -0.91
N ILE A 83 15.73 -9.45 0.13
CA ILE A 83 14.55 -10.34 0.05
C ILE A 83 13.56 -9.81 -0.99
N TYR A 84 13.28 -8.50 -1.00
CA TYR A 84 12.40 -7.87 -1.98
C TYR A 84 12.91 -8.05 -3.43
N ILE A 85 14.20 -7.83 -3.66
CA ILE A 85 14.83 -8.01 -4.99
C ILE A 85 14.74 -9.46 -5.44
N PHE A 86 15.06 -10.42 -4.56
CA PHE A 86 14.97 -11.86 -4.87
C PHE A 86 13.54 -12.29 -5.15
N TYR A 87 12.58 -11.84 -4.34
CA TYR A 87 11.16 -12.10 -4.54
C TYR A 87 10.69 -11.59 -5.90
N THR A 88 11.01 -10.34 -6.24
CA THR A 88 10.61 -9.72 -7.50
C THR A 88 11.19 -10.50 -8.69
N ARG A 89 12.48 -10.87 -8.63
CA ARG A 89 13.11 -11.70 -9.67
C ARG A 89 12.48 -13.08 -9.79
N TYR A 90 12.07 -13.69 -8.68
CA TYR A 90 11.40 -14.98 -8.68
C TYR A 90 10.02 -14.90 -9.33
N MET A 91 9.23 -13.87 -9.02
CA MET A 91 7.90 -13.68 -9.60
C MET A 91 7.95 -13.37 -11.10
N LEU A 92 8.91 -12.54 -11.54
CA LEU A 92 9.13 -12.24 -12.96
C LEU A 92 9.40 -13.49 -13.81
N LYS A 93 9.98 -14.55 -13.23
CA LYS A 93 10.21 -15.83 -13.93
C LYS A 93 8.98 -16.74 -13.98
N LYS A 94 8.04 -16.56 -13.05
CA LYS A 94 6.86 -17.41 -12.89
C LYS A 94 5.63 -16.87 -13.58
N GLU A 95 5.48 -15.56 -13.68
CA GLU A 95 4.36 -14.95 -14.39
C GLU A 95 4.47 -15.24 -15.89
N LYS A 96 3.48 -15.96 -16.42
CA LYS A 96 3.24 -15.99 -17.85
C LYS A 96 2.67 -14.63 -18.23
N ILE A 97 3.34 -13.92 -19.13
CA ILE A 97 2.84 -12.67 -19.69
C ILE A 97 1.56 -13.02 -20.47
N GLU A 98 0.40 -12.87 -19.84
CA GLU A 98 -0.87 -12.87 -20.55
C GLU A 98 -0.86 -11.71 -21.55
N ALA A 99 -1.40 -11.93 -22.75
CA ALA A 99 -1.41 -10.93 -23.80
C ALA A 99 -1.94 -9.59 -23.27
N PRO A 100 -1.27 -8.45 -23.55
CA PRO A 100 -1.65 -7.17 -22.99
C PRO A 100 -3.10 -6.86 -23.36
N LEU A 101 -3.97 -6.72 -22.36
CA LEU A 101 -5.41 -6.45 -22.52
C LEU A 101 -5.68 -5.10 -23.22
N TYR A 102 -4.70 -4.20 -23.19
CA TYR A 102 -4.76 -2.92 -23.87
C TYR A 102 -3.77 -2.90 -25.02
N LYS A 103 -4.24 -2.48 -26.18
CA LYS A 103 -3.32 -1.93 -27.17
C LYS A 103 -2.60 -0.76 -26.51
N LEU A 104 -1.28 -0.76 -26.63
CA LEU A 104 -0.47 0.38 -26.26
C LEU A 104 -1.05 1.62 -26.97
N LEU A 105 -1.35 2.66 -26.19
CA LEU A 105 -1.89 3.90 -26.73
C LEU A 105 -0.88 4.53 -27.69
N LEU A 106 0.41 4.35 -27.39
CA LEU A 106 1.52 4.71 -28.27
C LEU A 106 2.08 3.46 -28.93
N LYS A 107 2.46 3.56 -30.20
CA LYS A 107 3.13 2.46 -30.92
C LYS A 107 4.48 2.07 -30.30
N ASN A 108 5.12 2.99 -29.57
CA ASN A 108 6.41 2.76 -28.94
C ASN A 108 6.23 2.31 -27.47
N PRO A 109 6.58 1.05 -27.13
CA PRO A 109 6.39 0.49 -25.80
C PRO A 109 7.29 1.12 -24.72
N ILE A 110 8.36 1.82 -25.09
CA ILE A 110 9.26 2.50 -24.15
C ILE A 110 8.77 3.91 -23.86
N LEU A 111 8.26 4.62 -24.87
CA LEU A 111 7.74 5.98 -24.70
C LEU A 111 6.45 6.01 -23.87
N GLN A 112 5.61 4.98 -23.98
CA GLN A 112 4.35 4.92 -23.22
C GLN A 112 4.52 4.98 -21.70
N PRO A 113 5.32 4.10 -21.05
CA PRO A 113 5.52 4.20 -19.61
C PRO A 113 6.19 5.52 -19.22
N PHE A 114 7.12 6.03 -20.02
CA PHE A 114 7.76 7.31 -19.76
C PHE A 114 6.75 8.46 -19.71
N ILE A 115 5.89 8.56 -20.73
CA ILE A 115 4.82 9.57 -20.77
C ILE A 115 3.78 9.32 -19.66
N SER A 116 3.46 8.06 -19.37
CA SER A 116 2.51 7.72 -18.29
C SER A 116 3.02 8.20 -16.93
N VAL A 117 4.31 8.04 -16.64
CA VAL A 117 4.94 8.55 -15.40
C VAL A 117 4.89 10.07 -15.35
N ILE A 118 5.18 10.76 -16.45
CA ILE A 118 5.07 12.23 -16.53
C ILE A 118 3.64 12.68 -16.26
N CYS A 119 2.64 12.07 -16.93
CA CYS A 119 1.23 12.39 -16.72
C CYS A 119 0.79 12.12 -15.28
N LEU A 120 1.28 11.04 -14.66
CA LEU A 120 0.98 10.70 -13.27
C LEU A 120 1.57 11.76 -12.31
N ALA A 121 2.81 12.21 -12.55
CA ALA A 121 3.44 13.27 -11.77
C ALA A 121 2.68 14.61 -11.87
N PHE A 122 2.35 15.04 -13.09
CA PHE A 122 1.55 16.26 -13.29
C PHE A 122 0.14 16.14 -12.69
N GLY A 123 -0.51 14.99 -12.83
CA GLY A 123 -1.83 14.73 -12.25
C GLY A 123 -1.81 14.80 -10.72
N ALA A 124 -0.76 14.27 -10.09
CA ALA A 124 -0.56 14.37 -8.64
C ALA A 124 -0.37 15.82 -8.18
N GLU A 125 0.42 16.61 -8.90
CA GLU A 125 0.63 18.03 -8.60
C GLU A 125 -0.67 18.85 -8.71
N LEU A 126 -1.44 18.65 -9.79
CA LEU A 126 -2.74 19.29 -9.98
C LEU A 126 -3.72 18.92 -8.86
N LEU A 127 -3.72 17.65 -8.44
CA LEU A 127 -4.59 17.18 -7.37
C LEU A 127 -4.21 17.84 -6.03
N VAL A 128 -2.93 17.91 -5.68
CA VAL A 128 -2.45 18.62 -4.48
C VAL A 128 -2.83 20.10 -4.52
N ASN A 129 -2.62 20.78 -5.64
CA ASN A 129 -2.95 22.20 -5.77
C ASN A 129 -4.46 22.46 -5.65
N GLY A 130 -5.31 21.66 -6.31
CA GLY A 130 -6.76 21.79 -6.20
C GLY A 130 -7.28 21.58 -4.77
N ILE A 131 -6.62 20.71 -4.01
CA ILE A 131 -6.88 20.50 -2.59
C ILE A 131 -6.50 21.74 -1.75
N VAL A 132 -5.37 22.37 -2.05
CA VAL A 132 -4.94 23.61 -1.38
C VAL A 132 -5.91 24.76 -1.68
N GLU A 133 -6.42 24.85 -2.91
CA GLU A 133 -7.45 25.83 -3.26
C GLU A 133 -8.77 25.56 -2.54
N LEU A 134 -9.23 24.31 -2.49
CA LEU A 134 -10.43 23.91 -1.73
C LEU A 134 -10.34 24.28 -0.25
N ARG A 135 -9.15 24.20 0.36
CA ARG A 135 -8.92 24.68 1.73
C ARG A 135 -9.35 26.13 1.91
N SER A 136 -8.97 27.00 0.97
CA SER A 136 -9.25 28.44 1.05
C SER A 136 -10.76 28.72 1.05
N MET A 137 -11.53 27.86 0.38
CA MET A 137 -12.99 27.93 0.35
C MET A 137 -13.65 27.33 1.60
N LEU A 138 -13.10 26.24 2.15
CA LEU A 138 -13.68 25.51 3.28
C LEU A 138 -13.26 26.03 4.67
N SER A 139 -12.41 27.06 4.75
CA SER A 139 -11.86 27.59 6.01
C SER A 139 -11.22 26.54 6.92
N VAL A 140 -10.65 25.48 6.32
CA VAL A 140 -9.98 24.40 7.04
C VAL A 140 -8.55 24.83 7.38
N ASP A 141 -8.09 24.50 8.60
CA ASP A 141 -6.71 24.80 9.00
C ASP A 141 -5.67 24.14 8.07
N LYS A 142 -4.54 24.81 7.85
CA LYS A 142 -3.46 24.31 6.99
C LYS A 142 -2.97 22.95 7.45
N THR A 143 -2.84 22.80 8.77
CA THR A 143 -2.32 21.57 9.37
C THR A 143 -3.28 20.42 9.18
N ALA A 144 -4.59 20.65 9.36
CA ALA A 144 -5.61 19.65 9.12
C ALA A 144 -5.63 19.19 7.65
N LEU A 145 -5.52 20.13 6.71
CA LEU A 145 -5.47 19.83 5.28
C LEU A 145 -4.24 18.98 4.91
N THR A 146 -3.05 19.37 5.40
CA THR A 146 -1.81 18.64 5.11
C THR A 146 -1.84 17.23 5.70
N VAL A 147 -2.38 17.06 6.90
CA VAL A 147 -2.39 15.76 7.59
C VAL A 147 -3.40 14.78 6.96
N ILE A 148 -4.53 15.29 6.48
CA ILE A 148 -5.59 14.45 5.91
C ILE A 148 -5.35 14.21 4.42
N ILE A 149 -5.06 15.26 3.67
CA ILE A 149 -5.22 15.21 2.21
C ILE A 149 -3.94 14.88 1.47
N VAL A 150 -2.77 15.36 1.93
CA VAL A 150 -1.50 15.02 1.26
C VAL A 150 -1.29 13.50 1.19
N PRO A 151 -1.53 12.72 2.25
CA PRO A 151 -1.44 11.26 2.16
C PRO A 151 -2.43 10.62 1.17
N ILE A 152 -3.64 11.17 1.02
CA ILE A 152 -4.61 10.71 0.00
C ILE A 152 -4.04 10.96 -1.39
N ALA A 153 -3.54 12.18 -1.59
CA ALA A 153 -3.03 12.64 -2.87
C ALA A 153 -1.85 11.83 -3.39
N THR A 154 -0.98 11.36 -2.50
CA THR A 154 0.24 10.61 -2.84
C THR A 154 0.05 9.11 -2.98
N VAL A 155 -1.16 8.59 -2.76
CA VAL A 155 -1.41 7.14 -2.84
C VAL A 155 -2.47 6.80 -3.85
N VAL A 156 -3.46 7.68 -4.06
CA VAL A 156 -4.48 7.45 -5.08
C VAL A 156 -3.87 7.17 -6.46
N PRO A 157 -2.88 7.94 -6.98
CA PRO A 157 -2.32 7.70 -8.32
C PRO A 157 -1.76 6.28 -8.51
N GLU A 158 -1.06 5.76 -7.51
CA GLU A 158 -0.46 4.43 -7.46
C GLU A 158 -1.55 3.36 -7.35
N SER A 159 -2.54 3.64 -6.50
CA SER A 159 -3.63 2.73 -6.16
C SER A 159 -4.59 2.47 -7.32
N VAL A 160 -4.77 3.47 -8.19
CA VAL A 160 -5.78 3.48 -9.25
C VAL A 160 -5.63 2.28 -10.19
N VAL A 161 -4.41 1.82 -10.44
CA VAL A 161 -4.16 0.65 -11.31
C VAL A 161 -4.85 -0.60 -10.76
N GLY A 162 -4.68 -0.88 -9.47
CA GLY A 162 -5.32 -2.00 -8.80
C GLY A 162 -6.84 -1.87 -8.81
N LEU A 163 -7.35 -0.66 -8.53
CA LEU A 163 -8.79 -0.38 -8.55
C LEU A 163 -9.43 -0.56 -9.93
N ILE A 164 -8.75 -0.18 -11.01
CA ILE A 164 -9.24 -0.38 -12.39
C ILE A 164 -9.37 -1.88 -12.71
N PHE A 165 -8.41 -2.70 -12.29
CA PHE A 165 -8.49 -4.15 -12.50
C PHE A 165 -9.64 -4.78 -11.72
N LEU A 166 -9.82 -4.38 -10.46
CA LEU A 166 -10.94 -4.81 -9.62
C LEU A 166 -12.30 -4.42 -10.22
N PHE A 167 -12.44 -3.20 -10.72
CA PHE A 167 -13.65 -2.73 -11.39
C PHE A 167 -14.00 -3.62 -12.60
N LYS A 168 -12.98 -4.10 -13.32
CA LYS A 168 -13.13 -4.94 -14.52
C LYS A 168 -13.24 -6.45 -14.23
N GLY A 169 -13.28 -6.86 -12.96
CA GLY A 169 -13.37 -8.27 -12.57
C GLY A 169 -12.06 -9.05 -12.69
N ARG A 170 -10.92 -8.37 -12.88
CA ARG A 170 -9.57 -8.96 -12.83
C ARG A 170 -9.05 -8.94 -11.40
N ASP A 171 -9.67 -9.77 -10.57
CA ASP A 171 -9.52 -9.72 -9.12
C ASP A 171 -8.11 -10.07 -8.66
N SER A 172 -7.47 -11.07 -9.25
CA SER A 172 -6.13 -11.50 -8.82
C SER A 172 -5.08 -10.45 -9.16
N GLU A 173 -5.18 -9.81 -10.32
CA GLU A 173 -4.25 -8.78 -10.80
C GLU A 173 -4.44 -7.48 -10.03
N GLY A 174 -5.69 -7.08 -9.80
CA GLY A 174 -6.01 -5.91 -8.99
C GLY A 174 -5.49 -6.04 -7.57
N VAL A 175 -5.80 -7.16 -6.90
CA VAL A 175 -5.33 -7.41 -5.53
C VAL A 175 -3.81 -7.58 -5.45
N SER A 176 -3.18 -8.23 -6.44
CA SER A 176 -1.71 -8.36 -6.45
C SER A 176 -1.02 -7.00 -6.58
N ALA A 177 -1.60 -6.05 -7.32
CA ALA A 177 -1.08 -4.68 -7.37
C ALA A 177 -1.15 -4.00 -6.00
N VAL A 178 -2.28 -4.11 -5.29
CA VAL A 178 -2.44 -3.54 -3.94
C VAL A 178 -1.46 -4.16 -2.93
N ILE A 179 -1.33 -5.49 -2.95
CA ILE A 179 -0.42 -6.20 -2.05
C ILE A 179 1.04 -5.88 -2.38
N GLY A 180 1.40 -5.75 -3.66
CA GLY A 180 2.74 -5.37 -4.09
C GLY A 180 3.12 -3.96 -3.63
N GLU A 181 2.17 -3.03 -3.65
CA GLU A 181 2.36 -1.69 -3.07
C GLU A 181 2.58 -1.75 -1.55
N LYS A 182 1.76 -2.52 -0.83
CA LYS A 182 1.93 -2.75 0.62
C LYS A 182 3.33 -3.30 0.95
N ALA A 183 3.81 -4.27 0.17
CA ALA A 183 5.14 -4.82 0.30
C ALA A 183 6.26 -3.77 0.15
N LEU A 184 6.09 -2.82 -0.76
CA LEU A 184 7.05 -1.73 -0.98
C LEU A 184 7.11 -0.79 0.24
N TYR A 185 5.95 -0.44 0.81
CA TYR A 185 5.84 0.38 2.03
C TYR A 185 6.37 -0.31 3.28
N ASP A 186 6.26 -1.62 3.38
CA ASP A 186 6.76 -2.36 4.53
C ASP A 186 8.27 -2.65 4.47
N THR A 187 8.91 -2.54 3.30
CA THR A 187 10.32 -2.93 3.12
C THR A 187 11.24 -1.84 2.59
N ILE A 188 10.96 -1.31 1.39
CA ILE A 188 11.88 -0.42 0.67
C ILE A 188 11.93 0.97 1.30
N PHE A 189 10.77 1.61 1.50
CA PHE A 189 10.73 2.97 2.05
C PHE A 189 11.35 3.07 3.45
N PRO A 190 11.02 2.18 4.41
CA PRO A 190 11.61 2.21 5.74
C PRO A 190 13.09 1.88 5.70
N GLY A 191 13.49 0.88 4.89
CA GLY A 191 14.90 0.49 4.74
C GLY A 191 15.77 1.60 4.18
N ILE A 192 15.28 2.39 3.21
CA ILE A 192 16.00 3.56 2.71
C ILE A 192 16.07 4.66 3.78
N ALA A 193 14.96 4.97 4.44
CA ALA A 193 14.87 6.05 5.41
C ALA A 193 15.79 5.84 6.62
N LEU A 194 15.89 4.60 7.10
CA LEU A 194 16.74 4.19 8.22
C LEU A 194 18.21 4.05 7.82
N THR A 195 18.51 3.47 6.66
CA THR A 195 19.89 3.43 6.12
C THR A 195 20.45 4.85 5.94
N ALA A 196 19.62 5.80 5.54
CA ALA A 196 20.00 7.22 5.43
C ALA A 196 20.11 7.94 6.79
N GLY A 197 19.76 7.29 7.91
CA GLY A 197 19.79 7.85 9.26
C GLY A 197 18.72 8.91 9.51
N ILE A 198 17.66 8.93 8.71
CA ILE A 198 16.62 9.98 8.72
C ILE A 198 15.43 9.59 9.60
N TYR A 199 15.31 8.30 9.94
CA TYR A 199 14.18 7.76 10.69
C TYR A 199 14.62 7.12 12.00
N SER A 200 13.82 7.33 13.04
CA SER A 200 13.90 6.60 14.31
C SER A 200 12.56 5.90 14.53
N LEU A 201 12.59 4.61 14.83
CA LEU A 201 11.39 3.82 15.12
C LEU A 201 10.82 4.23 16.50
N GLU A 202 9.84 5.12 16.47
CA GLU A 202 9.06 5.50 17.66
C GLU A 202 8.08 4.37 18.07
N ILE A 203 7.55 4.42 19.29
CA ILE A 203 6.56 3.44 19.81
C ILE A 203 5.33 3.31 18.88
N SER A 204 4.94 4.41 18.24
CA SER A 204 3.91 4.46 17.22
C SER A 204 4.22 3.55 16.01
N ALA A 205 5.48 3.44 15.61
CA ALA A 205 5.89 2.63 14.45
C ALA A 205 5.87 1.14 14.79
N LEU A 206 6.24 0.80 16.04
CA LEU A 206 6.15 -0.58 16.52
C LEU A 206 4.69 -1.06 16.51
N LEU A 207 3.75 -0.22 16.98
CA LEU A 207 2.32 -0.55 16.93
C LEU A 207 1.79 -0.64 15.50
N ALA A 208 2.25 0.22 14.60
CA ALA A 208 1.95 0.13 13.17
C ALA A 208 2.35 -1.23 12.58
N ILE A 209 3.58 -1.68 12.86
CA ILE A 209 4.12 -2.96 12.38
C ILE A 209 3.33 -4.13 12.96
N ILE A 210 3.04 -4.11 14.27
CA ILE A 210 2.25 -5.17 14.92
C ILE A 210 0.86 -5.29 14.29
N LEU A 211 0.16 -4.16 14.11
CA LEU A 211 -1.17 -4.15 13.48
C LEU A 211 -1.12 -4.61 12.02
N SER A 212 -0.10 -4.20 11.25
CA SER A 212 0.10 -4.65 9.87
C SER A 212 0.30 -6.17 9.81
N ILE A 213 1.11 -6.74 10.71
CA ILE A 213 1.34 -8.19 10.79
C ILE A 213 0.04 -8.94 11.10
N ILE A 214 -0.73 -8.48 12.11
CA ILE A 214 -2.01 -9.11 12.47
C ILE A 214 -2.96 -9.13 11.27
N VAL A 215 -3.10 -7.98 10.60
CA VAL A 215 -4.00 -7.85 9.45
C VAL A 215 -3.52 -8.70 8.27
N SER A 216 -2.22 -8.74 7.98
CA SER A 216 -1.63 -9.59 6.95
C SER A 216 -1.84 -11.08 7.22
N ILE A 217 -1.70 -11.53 8.48
CA ILE A 217 -1.96 -12.93 8.85
C ILE A 217 -3.42 -13.30 8.57
N ILE A 218 -4.36 -12.40 8.91
CA ILE A 218 -5.79 -12.59 8.65
C ILE A 218 -6.03 -12.64 7.13
N GLU A 219 -5.48 -11.70 6.36
CA GLU A 219 -5.57 -11.70 4.89
C GLU A 219 -5.07 -13.01 4.29
N ILE A 220 -3.90 -13.48 4.71
CA ILE A 220 -3.31 -14.75 4.25
C ILE A 220 -4.27 -15.91 4.56
N ALA A 221 -4.81 -15.98 5.78
CA ALA A 221 -5.74 -17.05 6.18
C ALA A 221 -7.01 -17.04 5.31
N PHE A 222 -7.59 -15.86 5.06
CA PHE A 222 -8.78 -15.71 4.23
C PHE A 222 -8.53 -16.03 2.75
N ILE A 223 -7.41 -15.60 2.18
CA ILE A 223 -7.04 -15.91 0.79
C ILE A 223 -6.80 -17.41 0.63
N MET A 224 -6.07 -18.03 1.56
CA MET A 224 -5.71 -19.46 1.48
C MET A 224 -6.92 -20.37 1.64
N LYS A 225 -7.80 -20.06 2.61
CA LYS A 225 -8.98 -20.87 2.94
C LYS A 225 -10.17 -20.60 2.02
N PHE A 226 -10.50 -19.33 1.78
CA PHE A 226 -11.74 -18.92 1.11
C PHE A 226 -11.55 -18.30 -0.27
N ARG A 227 -10.32 -17.94 -0.66
CA ARG A 227 -10.01 -17.27 -1.94
C ARG A 227 -10.71 -15.92 -2.12
N TYR A 228 -11.10 -15.26 -1.04
CA TYR A 228 -11.67 -13.92 -1.07
C TYR A 228 -10.67 -12.92 -0.51
N PHE A 229 -10.64 -11.73 -1.10
CA PHE A 229 -9.90 -10.58 -0.60
C PHE A 229 -10.88 -9.46 -0.22
N GLY A 230 -10.54 -8.67 0.80
CA GLY A 230 -11.38 -7.57 1.30
C GLY A 230 -12.32 -7.92 2.46
N LEU A 231 -12.49 -9.20 2.82
CA LEU A 231 -13.21 -9.58 4.06
C LEU A 231 -12.46 -9.18 5.33
N SER A 232 -11.14 -9.00 5.25
CA SER A 232 -10.30 -8.45 6.32
C SER A 232 -10.43 -6.93 6.46
N ALA A 233 -11.12 -6.24 5.53
CA ALA A 233 -11.28 -4.79 5.54
C ALA A 233 -11.80 -4.23 6.87
N PRO A 234 -12.83 -4.82 7.53
CA PRO A 234 -13.31 -4.31 8.81
C PRO A 234 -12.25 -4.43 9.91
N VAL A 235 -11.45 -5.51 9.90
CA VAL A 235 -10.38 -5.70 10.88
C VAL A 235 -9.25 -4.71 10.66
N GLY A 236 -8.84 -4.49 9.41
CA GLY A 236 -7.85 -3.47 9.08
C GLY A 236 -8.30 -2.06 9.46
N PHE A 237 -9.59 -1.75 9.24
CA PHE A 237 -10.19 -0.48 9.63
C PHE A 237 -10.25 -0.30 11.14
N LEU A 238 -10.66 -1.32 11.90
CA LEU A 238 -10.69 -1.28 13.36
C LEU A 238 -9.28 -1.17 13.97
N ALA A 239 -8.31 -1.92 13.44
CA ALA A 239 -6.90 -1.80 13.82
C ALA A 239 -6.39 -0.36 13.62
N TYR A 240 -6.79 0.28 12.53
CA TYR A 240 -6.46 1.67 12.27
C TYR A 240 -7.15 2.66 13.23
N LEU A 241 -8.45 2.50 13.48
CA LEU A 241 -9.16 3.33 14.47
C LEU A 241 -8.52 3.22 15.85
N PHE A 242 -8.13 2.00 16.24
CA PHE A 242 -7.39 1.74 17.47
C PHE A 242 -6.05 2.49 17.49
N TYR A 243 -5.29 2.46 16.38
CA TYR A 243 -4.06 3.23 16.29
C TYR A 243 -4.29 4.75 16.44
N LEU A 244 -5.29 5.30 15.77
CA LEU A 244 -5.61 6.73 15.86
C LEU A 244 -5.99 7.16 17.28
N TYR A 245 -6.82 6.37 17.94
CA TYR A 245 -7.21 6.60 19.33
C TYR A 245 -5.99 6.70 20.25
N ASN A 246 -4.97 5.86 20.04
CA ASN A 246 -3.78 5.84 20.88
C ASN A 246 -2.78 6.98 20.61
N PHE A 247 -2.70 7.52 19.38
CA PHE A 247 -1.62 8.45 18.98
C PHE A 247 -2.06 9.82 18.48
N TYR A 248 -3.30 9.98 18.03
CA TYR A 248 -3.70 11.16 17.26
C TYR A 248 -4.96 11.88 17.78
N TRP A 249 -5.55 11.44 18.90
CA TRP A 249 -6.73 12.04 19.53
C TRP A 249 -7.93 12.20 18.58
N ILE A 250 -8.75 11.13 18.55
CA ILE A 250 -10.22 11.22 18.64
C ILE A 250 -10.59 10.52 19.95
#